data_AF-A0A8T6PJL7-F1
#
_entry.id   AF-A0A8T6PJL7-F1
#
_cell.length_a   1.000
_cell.length_b   1.000
_cell.length_c   1.000
_cell.angle_alpha   90.00
_cell.angle_beta   90.00
_cell.angle_gamma   90.00
#
_symmetry.space_group_name_H-M   'P 1'
#
loop_
_entity.id
_entity.type
_entity.pdbx_description
1 polymer ?
#
loop_
_entity_poly.entity_id
_entity_poly.type
_entity_poly.pdbx_seq_one_letter_code
_entity_poly.pdbx_strand_id
1 'polypeptide(L)'
;MSTYTKDNRNSLINLIIGLSLLVFAAMLAWWVFKILLGLAPLIGVLVLIGGGIWYLQADTDQQKLRASQTLLAGLFIFVVFAIIF
;
A
#
# COMPACT_ATOMS: atom_id res chain seq x y z
N MET A 1 -45.72 -16.77 19.76
CA MET A 1 -44.28 -16.44 19.70
C MET A 1 -44.09 -15.06 20.32
N SER A 2 -43.42 -14.96 21.48
CA SER A 2 -43.25 -13.68 22.20
C SER A 2 -42.43 -12.69 21.36
N THR A 3 -42.87 -11.43 21.25
CA THR A 3 -42.14 -10.34 20.57
C THR A 3 -40.69 -10.25 21.03
N TYR A 4 -40.44 -10.53 22.32
CA TYR A 4 -39.10 -10.58 22.92
C TYR A 4 -38.15 -11.58 22.26
N THR A 5 -38.65 -12.76 21.85
CA THR A 5 -37.82 -13.78 21.17
C THR A 5 -37.54 -13.44 19.70
N LYS A 6 -38.38 -12.61 19.06
CA LYS A 6 -38.21 -12.19 17.67
C LYS A 6 -37.20 -11.05 17.55
N ASP A 7 -37.23 -10.10 18.47
CA ASP A 7 -36.29 -8.96 18.52
C ASP A 7 -34.87 -9.40 18.88
N ASN A 8 -34.73 -10.30 19.86
CA ASN A 8 -33.41 -10.83 20.23
C ASN A 8 -32.77 -11.61 19.07
N ARG A 9 -33.57 -12.38 18.32
CA ARG A 9 -33.10 -13.09 17.11
C ARG A 9 -32.68 -12.12 16.01
N ASN A 10 -33.45 -11.06 15.77
CA ASN A 10 -33.12 -10.05 14.76
C ASN A 10 -31.85 -9.26 15.12
N SER A 11 -31.64 -8.98 16.42
CA SER A 11 -30.42 -8.35 16.92
C SER A 11 -29.18 -9.23 16.71
N LEU A 12 -29.27 -10.53 17.01
CA LEU A 12 -28.21 -11.49 16.73
C LEU A 12 -27.91 -11.62 15.24
N ILE A 13 -28.94 -11.67 14.39
CA ILE A 13 -28.77 -11.73 12.93
C ILE A 13 -28.06 -10.46 12.43
N ASN A 14 -28.47 -9.28 12.87
CA ASN A 14 -27.82 -8.03 12.47
C ASN A 14 -26.37 -7.93 12.97
N LEU A 15 -26.07 -8.47 14.15
CA LEU A 15 -24.71 -8.53 14.68
C LEU A 15 -23.81 -9.46 13.86
N ILE A 16 -24.33 -10.62 13.45
CA ILE A 16 -23.62 -11.56 12.56
C ILE A 16 -23.36 -10.93 11.19
N ILE A 17 -24.36 -10.26 10.62
CA ILE A 17 -24.23 -9.54 9.34
C ILE A 17 -23.19 -8.42 9.46
N GLY A 18 -23.22 -7.64 10.54
CA GLY A 18 -22.25 -6.58 10.78
C GLY A 18 -20.82 -7.10 10.91
N LEU A 19 -20.62 -8.18 11.67
CA LEU A 19 -19.30 -8.83 11.79
C LEU A 19 -18.80 -9.39 10.46
N SER A 20 -19.66 -10.05 9.69
CA SER A 20 -19.26 -10.64 8.42
C SER A 20 -18.93 -9.58 7.37
N LEU A 21 -19.64 -8.43 7.35
CA LEU A 21 -19.27 -7.27 6.55
C LEU A 21 -17.92 -6.68 6.96
N LEU A 22 -17.64 -6.60 8.27
CA LEU A 22 -16.37 -6.09 8.78
C LEU A 22 -15.20 -7.00 8.41
N VAL A 23 -15.37 -8.32 8.53
CA VAL A 23 -14.37 -9.31 8.10
C VAL A 23 -14.13 -9.21 6.59
N PHE A 24 -15.19 -9.12 5.80
CA PHE A 24 -15.08 -8.97 4.36
C PHE A 24 -14.34 -7.68 3.96
N ALA A 25 -14.67 -6.56 4.61
CA ALA A 25 -13.96 -5.29 4.41
C ALA A 25 -12.48 -5.39 4.77
N ALA A 26 -12.13 -6.08 5.87
CA ALA A 26 -10.75 -6.31 6.25
C ALA A 26 -9.99 -7.19 5.24
N MET A 27 -10.64 -8.22 4.69
CA MET A 27 -10.06 -9.06 3.63
C MET A 27 -9.82 -8.27 2.34
N LEU A 28 -10.77 -7.42 1.94
CA LEU A 28 -10.60 -6.53 0.79
C LEU A 28 -9.47 -5.53 1.02
N ALA A 29 -9.42 -4.90 2.20
CA ALA A 29 -8.35 -3.97 2.55
C ALA A 29 -6.98 -4.64 2.51
N TRP A 30 -6.87 -5.86 3.03
CA TRP A 30 -5.65 -6.67 2.94
C TRP A 30 -5.23 -6.96 1.51
N TRP A 31 -6.18 -7.32 0.64
CA TRP A 31 -5.90 -7.61 -0.76
C TRP A 31 -5.44 -6.36 -1.52
N VAL A 32 -6.12 -5.22 -1.33
CA VAL A 32 -5.71 -3.93 -1.88
C VAL A 32 -4.33 -3.53 -1.38
N PHE A 33 -4.06 -3.70 -0.08
CA PHE A 33 -2.77 -3.40 0.51
C PHE A 33 -1.65 -4.24 -0.12
N LYS A 34 -1.88 -5.56 -0.31
CA LYS A 34 -0.92 -6.42 -1.02
C LYS A 34 -0.63 -5.93 -2.43
N ILE A 35 -1.65 -5.54 -3.20
CA ILE A 35 -1.45 -5.02 -4.55
C ILE A 35 -0.61 -3.74 -4.53
N LEU A 36 -0.95 -2.79 -3.64
CA LEU A 36 -0.19 -1.55 -3.51
C LEU A 36 1.28 -1.81 -3.14
N LEU A 37 1.52 -2.76 -2.24
CA LEU A 37 2.88 -3.16 -1.88
C LEU A 37 3.62 -3.82 -3.05
N GLY A 38 2.95 -4.64 -3.86
CA GLY A 38 3.55 -5.26 -5.05
C GLY A 38 3.90 -4.27 -6.16
N LEU A 39 3.28 -3.09 -6.17
CA LEU A 39 3.61 -1.99 -7.08
C LEU A 39 4.78 -1.12 -6.59
N ALA A 40 5.14 -1.18 -5.29
CA ALA A 40 6.19 -0.37 -4.72
C ALA A 40 7.58 -0.59 -5.37
N PRO A 41 8.00 -1.82 -5.75
CA PRO A 41 9.24 -2.01 -6.51
C PRO A 41 9.21 -1.29 -7.86
N LEU A 42 8.06 -1.30 -8.54
CA LEU A 42 7.88 -0.61 -9.82
C LEU A 42 8.08 0.91 -9.65
N ILE A 43 7.52 1.49 -8.57
CA ILE A 43 7.74 2.90 -8.20
C ILE A 43 9.22 3.16 -7.94
N GLY A 44 9.91 2.27 -7.21
CA GLY A 44 11.35 2.35 -6.98
C GLY A 44 12.16 2.43 -8.28
N VAL A 45 11.82 1.61 -9.28
CA VAL A 45 12.45 1.66 -10.62
C VAL A 45 12.19 2.99 -11.33
N LEU A 46 10.96 3.52 -11.28
CA LEU A 46 10.65 4.82 -11.88
C LEU A 46 11.44 5.96 -11.24
N VAL A 47 11.59 5.94 -9.91
CA VAL A 47 12.42 6.90 -9.16
C VAL A 47 13.89 6.77 -9.55
N LEU A 48 14.39 5.55 -9.71
CA LEU A 48 15.76 5.30 -10.18
C LEU A 48 16.00 5.86 -11.59
N ILE A 49 15.07 5.62 -12.52
CA ILE A 49 15.16 6.15 -13.89
C ILE A 49 15.12 7.68 -13.87
N GLY A 50 14.15 8.27 -13.16
CA GLY A 50 14.01 9.73 -13.06
C GLY A 50 15.22 10.40 -12.39
N GLY A 51 15.71 9.83 -11.30
CA GLY A 51 16.92 10.29 -10.61
C GLY A 51 18.18 10.16 -11.49
N GLY A 52 18.28 9.09 -12.29
CA GLY A 52 19.39 8.89 -13.22
C GLY A 52 19.39 9.90 -14.36
N ILE A 53 18.23 10.14 -14.98
CA ILE A 53 18.07 11.18 -16.00
C ILE A 53 18.42 12.56 -15.41
N TRP A 54 17.92 12.86 -14.21
CA TRP A 54 18.21 14.13 -13.55
C TRP A 54 19.70 14.29 -13.20
N TYR A 55 20.37 13.20 -12.80
CA TYR A 55 21.80 13.19 -12.54
C TYR A 55 22.61 13.47 -13.81
N LEU A 56 22.21 12.90 -14.95
CA LEU A 56 22.85 13.12 -16.24
C LEU A 56 22.64 14.55 -16.77
N GLN A 57 21.52 15.19 -16.42
CA GLN A 57 21.20 16.57 -16.80
C GLN A 57 21.68 17.61 -15.78
N ALA A 58 22.34 17.20 -14.69
CA ALA A 58 22.75 18.10 -13.64
C ALA A 58 24.04 18.84 -13.99
N ASP A 59 23.94 20.16 -14.16
CA ASP A 59 25.07 21.03 -14.48
C ASP A 59 25.88 21.45 -13.25
N THR A 60 25.30 21.32 -12.04
CA THR A 60 25.93 21.72 -10.78
C THR A 60 26.12 20.55 -9.83
N ASP A 61 27.17 20.60 -9.02
CA ASP A 61 27.47 19.55 -8.03
C ASP A 61 26.33 19.39 -7.02
N GLN A 62 25.64 20.48 -6.67
CA GLN A 62 24.49 20.42 -5.77
C GLN A 62 23.29 19.70 -6.39
N GLN A 63 23.06 19.84 -7.70
CA GLN A 63 22.02 19.08 -8.41
C GLN A 63 22.37 17.61 -8.52
N LYS A 64 23.64 17.27 -8.80
CA LYS A 64 24.13 15.88 -8.80
C LYS A 64 23.92 15.21 -7.45
N LEU A 65 24.16 15.94 -6.36
CA LEU A 65 23.97 15.44 -4.99
C LEU A 65 22.49 15.20 -4.65
N ARG A 66 21.58 16.05 -5.14
CA ARG A 66 20.13 15.82 -5.01
C ARG A 66 19.65 14.65 -5.86
N ALA A 67 20.14 14.55 -7.09
CA ALA A 67 19.81 13.45 -7.98
C ALA A 67 20.30 12.10 -7.43
N SER A 68 21.48 12.06 -6.81
CA SER A 68 21.97 10.85 -6.14
C SER A 68 21.17 10.49 -4.89
N GLN A 69 20.69 11.47 -4.12
CA GLN A 69 19.72 11.23 -3.03
C GLN A 69 18.42 10.61 -3.54
N THR A 70 17.89 11.10 -4.66
CA THR A 70 16.71 10.52 -5.32
C THR A 70 16.97 9.09 -5.79
N LEU A 71 18.14 8.83 -6.38
CA LEU A 71 18.57 7.48 -6.77
C LEU A 71 18.64 6.55 -5.56
N LEU A 72 19.23 6.98 -4.46
CA LEU A 72 19.32 6.20 -3.22
C LEU A 72 17.94 5.93 -2.62
N ALA A 73 17.02 6.90 -2.66
CA ALA A 73 15.64 6.71 -2.22
C ALA A 73 14.91 5.68 -3.10
N GLY A 74 15.06 5.76 -4.43
CA GLY A 74 14.50 4.78 -5.36
C GLY A 74 15.07 3.38 -5.13
N LEU A 75 16.38 3.26 -4.91
CA LEU A 75 17.05 2.00 -4.59
C LEU A 75 16.54 1.41 -3.28
N PHE A 76 16.40 2.23 -2.24
CA PHE A 76 15.89 1.78 -0.94
C PHE A 76 14.47 1.23 -1.06
N ILE A 77 13.57 1.95 -1.74
CA ILE A 77 12.20 1.50 -2.00
C ILE A 77 12.22 0.19 -2.78
N PHE A 78 13.02 0.12 -3.86
CA PHE A 78 13.12 -1.10 -4.66
C PHE A 78 13.57 -2.29 -3.82
N VAL A 79 14.69 -2.17 -3.09
CA VAL A 79 15.27 -3.28 -2.31
C VAL A 79 14.34 -3.71 -1.18
N VAL A 80 13.80 -2.77 -0.40
CA VAL A 80 12.93 -3.10 0.73
C VAL A 80 11.68 -3.84 0.25
N PHE A 81 11.01 -3.33 -0.78
CA PHE A 81 9.77 -3.93 -1.25
C PHE A 81 9.99 -5.15 -2.17
N ALA A 82 11.14 -5.26 -2.85
CA ALA A 82 11.50 -6.44 -3.64
C ALA A 82 11.96 -7.64 -2.80
N ILE A 83 12.40 -7.45 -1.56
CA ILE A 83 12.68 -8.56 -0.62
C ILE A 83 11.41 -9.05 0.07
N ILE A 84 10.44 -8.16 0.28
CA ILE A 84 9.16 -8.48 0.94
C ILE A 84 8.23 -9.27 0.00
N PHE A 85 8.40 -9.14 -1.31
CA PHE A 85 7.61 -9.82 -2.34
C PHE A 85 8.34 -10.99 -2.98
#